data_AF-A0A431I9Z6-F1
#
_entry.id   AF-A0A431I9Z6-F1
#
_cell.length_a   1.000
_cell.length_b   1.000
_cell.length_c   1.000
_cell.angle_alpha   90.00
_cell.angle_beta   90.00
_cell.angle_gamma   90.00
#
_symmetry.space_group_name_H-M   'P 1'
#
loop_
_entity.id
_entity.type
_entity.pdbx_description
1 polymer ?
#
loop_
_entity_poly.entity_id
_entity_poly.type
_entity_poly.pdbx_seq_one_letter_code
_entity_poly.pdbx_strand_id
1 'polypeptide(L)'
;MAQLSERQLHILQHSLGCDQYGRGCSSRNHFVTDESSNDGRTCLELVSLGLMTNDGPRALCGGMSVFHVTMSGRALMRSQSPEPPPLTRSQRRYLEYLRSDSGASFREWLGIKPKQRTKQQ
;
A
#
# COMPACT_ATOMS: atom_id res chain seq x y z
N MET A 1 -16.67 -18.21 4.20
CA MET A 1 -15.38 -17.67 3.72
C MET A 1 -14.57 -17.29 4.96
N ALA A 2 -13.27 -17.59 5.01
CA ALA A 2 -12.45 -17.25 6.17
C ALA A 2 -12.23 -15.72 6.23
N GLN A 3 -12.46 -15.13 7.40
CA GLN A 3 -12.18 -13.71 7.67
C GLN A 3 -10.71 -13.56 8.05
N LEU A 4 -9.99 -12.64 7.41
CA LEU A 4 -8.61 -12.31 7.76
C LEU A 4 -8.58 -11.48 9.04
N SER A 5 -7.56 -11.72 9.86
CA SER A 5 -7.22 -10.75 10.90
C SER A 5 -6.71 -9.45 10.27
N GLU A 6 -6.77 -8.34 11.01
CA GLU A 6 -6.24 -7.04 10.56
C GLU A 6 -4.77 -7.16 10.14
N ARG A 7 -3.99 -7.96 10.87
CA ARG A 7 -2.58 -8.18 10.61
C ARG A 7 -2.33 -8.98 9.34
N GLN A 8 -3.13 -10.03 9.12
CA GLN A 8 -3.07 -10.82 7.89
C GLN A 8 -3.42 -9.98 6.66
N LEU A 9 -4.49 -9.18 6.75
CA LEU A 9 -4.88 -8.26 5.69
C LEU A 9 -3.78 -7.23 5.41
N HIS A 10 -3.20 -6.64 6.47
CA HIS A 10 -2.13 -5.67 6.35
C HIS A 10 -0.87 -6.26 5.69
N ILE A 11 -0.47 -7.49 6.03
CA ILE A 11 0.64 -8.19 5.35
C ILE A 11 0.34 -8.35 3.86
N LEU A 12 -0.85 -8.83 3.49
CA LEU A 12 -1.23 -8.99 2.08
C LEU A 12 -1.23 -7.64 1.33
N GLN A 13 -1.76 -6.58 1.93
CA GLN A 13 -1.74 -5.23 1.35
C GLN A 13 -0.30 -4.75 1.15
N HIS A 14 0.57 -4.91 2.15
CA HIS A 14 1.97 -4.52 2.09
C HIS A 14 2.73 -5.27 0.99
N SER A 15 2.62 -6.60 0.95
CA SER A 15 3.29 -7.45 -0.07
C SER A 15 2.88 -7.07 -1.49
N LEU A 16 1.64 -6.62 -1.68
CA LEU A 16 1.08 -6.23 -2.97
C LEU A 16 1.32 -4.75 -3.29
N GLY A 17 1.92 -3.99 -2.37
CA GLY A 17 2.13 -2.55 -2.52
C GLY A 17 0.84 -1.75 -2.57
N CYS A 18 -0.20 -2.22 -1.89
CA CYS A 18 -1.47 -1.54 -1.73
C CYS A 18 -1.47 -0.65 -0.47
N ASP A 19 -2.33 0.37 -0.47
CA ASP A 19 -2.69 1.09 0.75
C ASP A 19 -3.65 0.25 1.63
N GLN A 20 -4.01 0.81 2.79
CA GLN A 20 -4.95 0.20 3.75
C GLN A 20 -6.36 -0.07 3.20
N TYR A 21 -6.71 0.48 2.03
CA TYR A 21 -7.98 0.28 1.35
C TYR A 21 -7.83 -0.67 0.14
N GLY A 22 -6.69 -1.36 0.02
CA GLY A 22 -6.41 -2.27 -1.09
C GLY A 22 -6.17 -1.56 -2.42
N ARG A 23 -5.98 -0.22 -2.42
CA ARG A 23 -5.70 0.54 -3.64
C ARG A 23 -4.21 0.53 -3.93
N GLY A 24 -3.89 0.37 -5.21
CA GLY A 24 -2.52 0.31 -5.70
C GLY A 24 -2.41 -0.73 -6.80
N CYS A 25 -1.41 -0.57 -7.67
CA CYS A 25 -1.09 -1.56 -8.67
C CYS A 25 0.43 -1.70 -8.69
N SER A 26 0.93 -2.77 -8.08
CA SER A 26 2.33 -3.14 -8.14
C SER A 26 2.45 -4.55 -8.70
N SER A 27 3.48 -4.79 -9.51
CA SER A 27 3.93 -6.13 -9.85
C SER A 27 4.49 -6.88 -8.63
N ARG A 28 4.76 -6.18 -7.53
CA ARG A 28 5.23 -6.76 -6.26
C ARG A 28 4.21 -7.74 -5.68
N ASN A 29 4.73 -8.81 -5.09
CA ASN A 29 3.94 -9.84 -4.42
C ASN A 29 4.69 -10.56 -3.30
N HIS A 30 5.84 -10.05 -2.86
CA HIS A 30 6.69 -10.76 -1.91
C HIS A 30 6.74 -10.06 -0.55
N PHE A 31 6.95 -10.84 0.50
CA PHE A 31 7.24 -10.39 1.86
C PHE A 31 8.48 -11.12 2.35
N VAL A 32 9.48 -10.40 2.84
CA VAL A 32 10.73 -11.00 3.33
C VAL A 32 10.80 -10.81 4.84
N THR A 33 10.90 -11.91 5.57
CA THR A 33 10.98 -11.86 7.03
C THR A 33 11.54 -13.16 7.63
N ASP A 34 11.97 -13.09 8.88
CA ASP A 34 12.34 -14.25 9.67
C ASP A 34 11.08 -15.00 10.13
N GLU A 35 11.03 -16.32 9.94
CA GLU A 35 9.89 -17.17 10.30
C GLU A 35 9.56 -17.17 11.79
N SER A 36 10.57 -16.95 12.64
CA SER A 36 10.40 -16.85 14.09
C SER A 36 9.82 -15.51 14.54
N SER A 37 9.86 -14.49 13.68
CA SER A 37 9.28 -13.18 13.97
C SER A 37 7.75 -13.25 13.99
N ASN A 38 7.10 -12.23 14.57
CA ASN A 38 5.65 -12.16 14.52
C ASN A 38 5.18 -12.14 13.06
N ASP A 39 5.78 -11.33 12.17
CA ASP A 39 5.34 -11.23 10.77
C ASP A 39 5.53 -12.57 10.04
N GLY A 40 6.64 -13.27 10.33
CA GLY A 40 6.91 -14.61 9.80
C GLY A 40 5.85 -15.63 10.21
N ARG A 41 5.45 -15.66 11.48
CA ARG A 41 4.37 -16.54 11.95
C ARG A 41 3.06 -16.26 11.23
N THR A 42 2.69 -14.99 11.03
CA THR A 42 1.48 -14.65 10.27
C THR A 42 1.63 -14.97 8.77
N CYS A 43 2.82 -14.85 8.18
CA CYS A 43 3.04 -15.33 6.82
C CYS A 43 2.87 -16.86 6.73
N LEU A 44 3.34 -17.62 7.71
CA LEU A 44 3.13 -19.07 7.78
C LEU A 44 1.64 -19.45 7.95
N GLU A 45 0.86 -18.68 8.72
CA GLU A 45 -0.60 -18.82 8.77
C GLU A 45 -1.24 -18.54 7.40
N LEU A 46 -0.80 -17.49 6.70
CA LEU A 46 -1.28 -17.20 5.35
C LEU A 46 -0.91 -18.29 4.35
N VAL A 47 0.23 -18.96 4.53
CA VAL A 47 0.64 -20.14 3.76
C VAL A 47 -0.27 -21.33 4.05
N SER A 48 -0.60 -21.61 5.32
CA SER A 48 -1.51 -22.70 5.67
C SER A 48 -2.94 -22.49 5.14
N LEU A 49 -3.34 -21.22 4.95
CA LEU A 49 -4.59 -20.83 4.29
C LEU A 49 -4.52 -20.84 2.75
N GLY A 50 -3.36 -21.11 2.15
CA GLY A 50 -3.16 -21.10 0.69
C GLY A 50 -3.18 -19.69 0.06
N LEU A 51 -2.98 -18.64 0.86
CA LEU A 51 -2.96 -17.24 0.43
C LEU A 51 -1.55 -16.73 0.14
N MET A 52 -0.53 -17.45 0.62
CA MET A 52 0.87 -17.22 0.29
C MET A 52 1.60 -18.55 0.03
N THR A 53 2.75 -18.49 -0.63
CA THR A 53 3.76 -19.57 -0.67
C THR A 53 4.99 -19.15 0.14
N ASN A 54 5.77 -20.10 0.63
CA ASN A 54 7.05 -19.86 1.31
C ASN A 54 8.18 -20.52 0.51
N ASP A 55 9.12 -19.72 0.03
CA ASP A 55 10.29 -20.16 -0.71
C ASP A 55 11.48 -20.50 0.22
N GLY A 56 11.30 -20.36 1.53
CA GLY A 56 12.27 -20.62 2.58
C GLY A 56 13.39 -19.57 2.66
N PRO A 57 14.33 -19.76 3.60
CA PRO A 57 15.48 -18.88 3.81
C PRO A 57 16.33 -18.70 2.56
N ARG A 58 16.63 -17.45 2.19
CA ARG A 58 17.50 -17.11 1.06
C ARG A 58 18.72 -16.33 1.51
N ALA A 59 19.91 -16.75 1.06
CA ALA A 59 21.16 -16.06 1.35
C ALA A 59 21.15 -14.58 0.90
N LEU A 60 20.55 -14.29 -0.26
CA LEU A 60 20.35 -12.93 -0.78
C LEU A 60 19.47 -12.06 0.15
N CYS A 61 18.63 -12.68 0.96
CA CYS A 61 17.75 -12.02 1.92
C CYS A 61 18.32 -12.07 3.35
N GLY A 62 19.64 -12.25 3.50
CA GLY A 62 20.29 -12.34 4.82
C GLY A 62 19.87 -13.57 5.63
N GLY A 63 19.43 -14.64 4.95
CA GLY A 63 18.92 -15.86 5.61
C GLY A 63 17.44 -15.78 6.00
N MET A 64 16.74 -14.70 5.69
CA MET A 64 15.29 -14.61 5.90
C MET A 64 14.51 -15.35 4.81
N SER A 65 13.28 -15.76 5.16
CA SER A 65 12.37 -16.43 4.25
C SER A 65 11.65 -15.44 3.34
N VAL A 66 11.35 -15.89 2.12
CA VAL A 66 10.62 -15.11 1.11
C VAL A 66 9.25 -15.72 0.91
N PHE A 67 8.21 -14.94 1.16
CA PHE A 67 6.82 -15.35 1.00
C PHE A 67 6.21 -14.67 -0.21
N HIS A 68 5.45 -15.38 -1.03
CA HIS A 68 4.78 -14.81 -2.20
C HIS A 68 3.26 -14.91 -2.10
N VAL A 69 2.56 -13.81 -2.35
CA VAL A 69 1.10 -13.78 -2.36
C VAL A 69 0.56 -14.50 -3.61
N THR A 70 -0.35 -15.45 -3.38
CA THR A 70 -1.02 -16.22 -4.43
C THR A 70 -2.16 -15.42 -5.06
N MET A 71 -2.75 -15.95 -6.14
CA MET A 71 -3.93 -15.33 -6.76
C MET A 71 -5.14 -15.32 -5.81
N SER A 72 -5.32 -16.36 -5.00
CA SER A 72 -6.36 -16.41 -3.96
C SER A 72 -6.10 -15.35 -2.87
N GLY A 73 -4.85 -15.18 -2.44
CA GLY A 73 -4.45 -14.11 -1.52
C GLY A 73 -4.80 -12.71 -2.04
N ARG A 74 -4.53 -12.45 -3.32
CA ARG A 74 -4.91 -11.18 -3.98
C ARG A 74 -6.42 -10.96 -4.00
N ALA A 75 -7.18 -12.00 -4.36
CA ALA A 75 -8.64 -11.92 -4.42
C ALA A 75 -9.23 -11.62 -3.03
N LEU A 76 -8.74 -12.32 -2.00
CA LEU A 76 -9.25 -12.16 -0.64
C LEU A 76 -8.87 -10.81 -0.02
N MET A 77 -7.64 -10.33 -0.26
CA MET A 77 -7.20 -8.99 0.14
C MET A 77 -8.12 -7.92 -0.46
N ARG A 78 -8.45 -8.02 -1.76
CA ARG A 78 -9.35 -7.06 -2.42
C ARG A 78 -10.77 -7.12 -1.86
N SER A 79 -11.30 -8.31 -1.58
CA SER A 79 -12.66 -8.46 -1.05
C SER A 79 -12.81 -8.01 0.41
N GLN A 80 -11.74 -8.09 1.19
CA GLN A 80 -11.77 -7.75 2.62
C GLN A 80 -11.16 -6.39 2.95
N SER A 81 -10.53 -5.72 1.97
CA SER A 81 -10.05 -4.35 2.15
C SER A 81 -11.24 -3.41 2.35
N PRO A 82 -11.19 -2.52 3.34
CA PRO A 82 -12.29 -1.60 3.61
C PRO A 82 -12.49 -0.62 2.46
N GLU A 83 -13.72 -0.14 2.29
CA GLU A 83 -13.97 0.92 1.35
C GLU A 83 -13.27 2.21 1.79
N PRO A 84 -12.60 2.89 0.85
CA PRO A 84 -11.91 4.14 1.12
C PRO A 84 -12.91 5.29 1.38
N PRO A 85 -12.58 6.23 2.27
CA PRO A 85 -13.45 7.36 2.56
C PRO A 85 -13.66 8.24 1.31
N PRO A 86 -14.83 8.89 1.19
CA PRO A 86 -15.09 9.81 0.09
C PRO A 86 -14.14 11.01 0.16
N LEU A 87 -13.66 11.43 -1.00
CA LEU A 87 -12.73 12.55 -1.09
C LEU A 87 -13.42 13.88 -0.81
N THR A 88 -12.80 14.68 0.05
CA THR A 88 -13.23 16.07 0.28
C THR A 88 -13.08 16.89 -1.00
N ARG A 89 -13.78 18.05 -1.06
CA ARG A 89 -13.66 18.97 -2.22
C ARG A 89 -12.22 19.41 -2.45
N SER A 90 -11.48 19.71 -1.38
CA SER A 90 -10.07 20.13 -1.48
C SER A 90 -9.17 19.01 -1.98
N GLN A 91 -9.37 17.77 -1.51
CA GLN A 91 -8.63 16.59 -1.99
C GLN A 91 -8.89 16.33 -3.48
N ARG A 92 -10.16 16.38 -3.92
CA ARG A 92 -10.50 16.23 -5.35
C ARG A 92 -9.81 17.27 -6.22
N ARG A 93 -9.87 18.54 -5.80
CA ARG A 93 -9.22 19.66 -6.49
C ARG A 93 -7.69 19.51 -6.52
N TYR A 94 -7.09 18.98 -5.46
CA TYR A 94 -5.66 18.68 -5.44
C TYR A 94 -5.29 17.54 -6.39
N LEU A 95 -6.11 16.48 -6.48
CA LEU A 95 -5.91 15.41 -7.46
C LEU A 95 -6.08 15.90 -8.91
N GLU A 96 -7.04 16.79 -9.17
CA GLU A 96 -7.19 17.45 -10.48
C GLU A 96 -5.95 18.25 -10.85
N TYR A 97 -5.38 18.98 -9.90
CA TYR A 97 -4.09 19.65 -10.07
C TYR A 97 -2.98 18.66 -10.43
N LEU A 98 -2.80 17.58 -9.65
CA LEU A 98 -1.76 16.58 -9.91
C LEU A 98 -1.92 15.92 -11.29
N ARG A 99 -3.16 15.73 -11.76
CA ARG A 99 -3.44 15.16 -13.09
C ARG A 99 -3.23 16.15 -14.23
N SER A 100 -3.26 17.45 -13.95
CA SER A 100 -3.14 18.48 -14.99
C SER A 100 -1.73 18.59 -15.56
N ASP A 101 -0.72 18.08 -14.85
CA ASP A 101 0.69 18.09 -15.25
C ASP A 101 1.16 19.45 -15.81
N SER A 102 0.67 20.54 -15.21
CA SER A 102 0.79 21.88 -15.79
C SER A 102 2.16 22.52 -15.58
N GLY A 103 3.06 21.88 -14.83
CA GLY A 103 4.34 22.47 -14.39
C GLY A 103 4.20 23.65 -13.41
N ALA A 104 2.99 24.16 -13.18
CA ALA A 104 2.71 25.23 -12.23
C ALA A 104 2.66 24.68 -10.80
N SER A 105 2.93 25.52 -9.81
CA SER A 105 2.63 25.18 -8.42
C SER A 105 1.11 25.10 -8.19
N PHE A 106 0.67 24.37 -7.15
CA PHE A 106 -0.74 24.27 -6.80
C PHE A 106 -1.39 25.66 -6.59
N ARG A 107 -0.64 26.61 -6.01
CA ARG A 107 -1.12 27.97 -5.77
C ARG A 107 -1.37 28.74 -7.07
N GLU A 108 -0.45 28.62 -8.03
CA GLU A 108 -0.57 29.25 -9.36
C GLU A 108 -1.71 28.60 -10.16
N TRP A 109 -1.81 27.28 -10.11
CA TRP A 109 -2.91 26.52 -10.73
C TRP A 109 -4.28 26.94 -10.15
N LEU A 110 -4.35 27.29 -8.86
CA LEU A 110 -5.54 27.88 -8.23
C LEU A 110 -5.78 29.36 -8.59
N GLY A 111 -4.88 30.02 -9.32
CA GLY A 111 -4.97 31.45 -9.65
C GLY A 111 -4.70 32.40 -8.48
N ILE A 112 -4.09 31.93 -7.39
CA ILE A 112 -3.88 32.73 -6.18
C ILE A 112 -2.60 33.56 -6.31
N LYS A 113 -2.75 34.88 -6.47
CA LYS A 113 -1.61 35.81 -6.57
C LYS A 113 -0.74 35.78 -5.30
N PRO A 114 0.61 35.87 -5.42
CA PRO A 114 1.48 36.05 -4.26
C PRO A 114 1.18 37.40 -3.59
N LYS A 115 1.16 37.44 -2.25
CA LYS A 115 1.11 38.72 -1.54
C LYS A 115 2.46 39.41 -1.71
N GLN A 116 2.45 40.66 -2.18
CA GLN A 116 3.66 41.47 -2.23
C GLN A 116 4.21 41.60 -0.80
N ARG A 117 5.47 41.19 -0.59
CA ARG A 117 6.17 41.48 0.67
C ARG A 117 6.59 42.94 0.62
N THR A 118 5.86 43.81 1.31
CA THR A 118 6.30 45.18 1.59
C THR A 118 7.55 45.07 2.47
N LYS A 119 8.72 45.42 1.91
CA LYS A 119 9.93 45.63 2.71
C LYS A 119 9.69 46.92 3.51
N GLN A 120 9.44 46.80 4.82
CA GLN A 120 9.58 47.94 5.72
C GLN A 120 11.08 48.21 5.85
N GLN A 121 11.46 49.46 5.54
CA GLN A 121 12.82 49.97 5.49
C GLN A 121 13.16 50.62 6.83
#